data_AF-A0AAV3Z372-F1
#
_entry.id   AF-A0AAV3Z372-F1
#
_cell.length_a   1.000
_cell.length_b   1.000
_cell.length_c   1.000
_cell.angle_alpha   90.00
_cell.angle_beta   90.00
_cell.angle_gamma   90.00
#
_symmetry.space_group_name_H-M   'P 1'
#
loop_
_entity.id
_entity.type
_entity.pdbx_description
1 polymer ?
#
loop_
_entity_poly.entity_id
_entity_poly.type
_entity_poly.pdbx_seq_one_letter_code
_entity_poly.pdbx_strand_id
1 'polypeptide(L)'
;MSHGSDSVRLLWKGVSVQSDEEPIRGYKALYWNITEDIRAARVVDFGMSQTGVILGIKKNKIYRLVMLAYNKGGNGNKSMNVFFTLGGQVVYNPPTTEIRNTAMIHRGTSLYLLSVM
;
A
#
# COMPACT_ATOMS: atom_id res chain seq x y z
N MET A 1 -4.82 -0.61 -13.16
CA MET A 1 -4.29 -1.62 -14.11
C MET A 1 -3.61 -2.71 -13.29
N SER A 2 -4.25 -3.86 -13.12
CA SER A 2 -3.59 -5.07 -12.58
C SER A 2 -2.55 -5.53 -13.60
N HIS A 3 -1.34 -5.82 -13.16
CA HIS A 3 -0.23 -6.21 -14.05
C HIS A 3 -0.30 -7.72 -14.30
N GLY A 4 -1.46 -8.25 -14.74
CA GLY A 4 -1.71 -9.69 -14.88
C GLY A 4 -2.95 -10.18 -14.12
N SER A 5 -3.30 -11.46 -14.31
CA SER A 5 -4.48 -12.10 -13.70
C SER A 5 -4.31 -12.48 -12.23
N ASP A 6 -3.17 -12.15 -11.62
CA ASP A 6 -2.77 -12.52 -10.26
C ASP A 6 -1.88 -11.44 -9.61
N SER A 7 -1.96 -10.20 -10.09
CA SER A 7 -0.94 -9.19 -9.86
C SER A 7 -1.56 -7.80 -9.72
N VAL A 8 -1.02 -6.98 -8.80
CA VAL A 8 -1.51 -5.63 -8.53
C VAL A 8 -0.33 -4.65 -8.55
N ARG A 9 -0.49 -3.57 -9.32
CA ARG A 9 0.46 -2.46 -9.34
C ARG A 9 0.15 -1.48 -8.23
N LEU A 10 1.20 -1.04 -7.55
CA LEU A 10 1.20 -0.03 -6.51
C LEU A 10 1.86 1.25 -7.01
N LEU A 11 1.34 2.38 -6.54
CA LEU A 11 1.88 3.72 -6.74
C LEU A 11 1.73 4.48 -5.42
N TRP A 12 2.80 5.09 -4.95
CA TRP A 12 2.82 5.85 -3.69
C TRP A 12 3.67 7.10 -3.84
N LYS A 13 3.46 8.06 -2.93
CA LYS A 13 4.31 9.25 -2.83
C LYS A 13 5.48 8.95 -1.90
N GLY A 14 6.63 9.52 -2.24
CA GLY A 14 7.78 9.54 -1.33
C GLY A 14 7.49 10.34 -0.07
N VAL A 15 8.22 10.03 0.99
CA VAL A 15 8.23 10.80 2.24
C VAL A 15 9.40 11.78 2.17
N SER A 16 9.16 13.03 2.56
CA SER A 16 10.23 14.02 2.74
C SER A 16 10.78 13.89 4.14
N VAL A 17 12.10 13.78 4.25
CA VAL A 17 12.84 13.80 5.54
C VAL A 17 13.42 15.20 5.76
N GLN A 18 13.49 15.62 7.01
CA GLN A 18 14.18 16.87 7.37
C GLN A 18 15.70 16.69 7.28
N SER A 19 16.45 17.81 7.24
CA SER A 19 17.90 17.79 7.05
C SER A 19 18.68 17.14 8.22
N ASP A 20 18.07 17.06 9.39
CA ASP A 20 18.59 16.44 10.61
C ASP A 20 18.17 14.97 10.78
N GLU A 21 17.38 14.43 9.85
CA GLU A 21 16.92 13.04 9.86
C GLU A 21 17.79 12.13 8.96
N GLU A 22 17.90 10.86 9.35
CA GLU A 22 18.61 9.86 8.54
C GLU A 22 17.87 9.61 7.21
N PRO A 23 18.56 9.70 6.05
CA PRO A 23 17.94 9.55 4.74
C PRO A 23 17.21 8.23 4.54
N ILE A 24 16.06 8.28 3.87
CA ILE A 24 15.31 7.08 3.47
C ILE A 24 16.15 6.22 2.53
N ARG A 25 16.16 4.91 2.78
CA ARG A 25 16.82 3.91 1.94
C ARG A 25 15.86 3.11 1.06
N GLY A 26 14.58 3.11 1.40
CA GLY A 26 13.56 2.54 0.53
C GLY A 26 12.19 2.40 1.18
N TYR A 27 11.32 1.68 0.47
CA TYR A 27 9.93 1.44 0.83
C TYR A 27 9.61 -0.05 0.85
N LYS A 28 8.80 -0.46 1.83
CA LYS A 28 8.26 -1.81 1.92
C LYS A 28 6.74 -1.77 1.95
N ALA A 29 6.10 -2.71 1.24
CA ALA A 29 4.71 -3.04 1.47
C ALA A 29 4.61 -4.26 2.37
N LEU A 30 3.74 -4.19 3.37
CA LEU A 30 3.26 -5.35 4.09
C LEU A 30 1.83 -5.62 3.66
N TYR A 31 1.53 -6.87 3.28
CA TYR A 31 0.20 -7.24 2.84
C TYR A 31 -0.19 -8.64 3.30
N TRP A 32 -1.48 -8.82 3.61
CA TRP A 32 -2.06 -10.09 4.03
C TRP A 32 -3.51 -10.16 3.59
N ASN A 33 -4.06 -11.36 3.50
CA ASN A 33 -5.49 -11.51 3.35
C ASN A 33 -6.17 -11.00 4.63
N ILE A 34 -7.29 -10.29 4.53
CA ILE A 34 -8.02 -9.80 5.73
C ILE A 34 -8.44 -10.95 6.65
N THR A 35 -8.62 -12.17 6.12
CA THR A 35 -8.95 -13.36 6.91
C THR A 35 -7.74 -13.96 7.63
N GLU A 36 -6.52 -13.53 7.32
CA GLU A 36 -5.28 -13.98 7.98
C GLU A 36 -4.96 -13.07 9.17
N ASP A 37 -4.24 -13.61 10.16
CA ASP A 37 -3.63 -12.81 11.22
C ASP A 37 -2.53 -11.89 10.63
N ILE A 38 -2.36 -10.70 11.22
CA ILE A 38 -1.33 -9.75 10.78
C ILE A 38 0.09 -10.33 10.83
N ARG A 39 0.36 -11.33 11.66
CA ARG A 39 1.66 -12.03 11.73
C ARG A 39 1.97 -12.80 10.45
N ALA A 40 0.97 -13.11 9.63
CA ALA A 40 1.16 -13.73 8.31
C ALA A 40 1.44 -12.70 7.20
N ALA A 41 1.64 -11.42 7.55
CA ALA A 41 1.95 -10.38 6.59
C ALA A 41 3.19 -10.72 5.76
N ARG A 42 3.00 -10.72 4.45
CA ARG A 42 4.06 -10.83 3.46
C ARG A 42 4.67 -9.44 3.25
N VAL A 43 5.99 -9.39 3.11
CA VAL A 43 6.73 -8.14 2.93
C VAL A 43 7.35 -8.13 1.54
N VAL A 44 7.16 -7.03 0.81
CA VAL A 44 7.81 -6.77 -0.47
C VAL A 44 8.62 -5.48 -0.33
N ASP A 45 9.90 -5.56 -0.64
CA ASP A 45 10.79 -4.40 -0.67
C ASP A 45 10.87 -3.85 -2.10
N PHE A 46 10.70 -2.54 -2.23
CA PHE A 46 10.73 -1.83 -3.51
C PHE A 46 11.95 -0.91 -3.63
N GLY A 47 12.84 -0.89 -2.64
CA GLY A 47 13.95 0.06 -2.57
C GLY A 47 13.45 1.49 -2.70
N MET A 48 14.18 2.32 -3.46
CA MET A 48 13.84 3.73 -3.68
C MET A 48 12.75 3.97 -4.74
N SER A 49 12.13 2.92 -5.29
CA SER A 49 11.05 3.08 -6.25
C SER A 49 9.82 3.71 -5.61
N GLN A 50 9.05 4.47 -6.38
CA GLN A 50 7.73 4.98 -6.01
C GLN A 50 6.58 4.19 -6.67
N THR A 51 6.93 3.09 -7.33
CA THR A 51 5.99 2.14 -7.92
C THR A 51 6.49 0.71 -7.75
N GLY A 52 5.57 -0.24 -7.68
CA GLY A 52 5.91 -1.65 -7.49
C GLY A 52 4.79 -2.55 -7.93
N VAL A 53 5.08 -3.85 -8.03
CA VAL A 53 4.08 -4.87 -8.35
C VAL A 53 4.12 -5.93 -7.26
N ILE A 54 2.94 -6.29 -6.74
CA ILE A 54 2.76 -7.47 -5.89
C ILE A 54 2.18 -8.58 -6.75
N LEU A 55 2.79 -9.76 -6.69
CA LEU A 55 2.38 -10.97 -7.39
C LEU A 55 1.65 -11.94 -6.45
N GLY A 56 0.99 -12.96 -7.02
CA GLY A 56 0.32 -14.02 -6.26
C GLY A 56 -0.97 -13.60 -5.54
N ILE A 57 -1.63 -12.56 -6.06
CA ILE A 57 -2.91 -12.08 -5.55
C ILE A 57 -4.04 -12.99 -6.07
N LYS A 58 -4.77 -13.62 -5.15
CA LYS A 58 -5.85 -14.54 -5.50
C LYS A 58 -7.14 -13.78 -5.81
N LYS A 59 -7.89 -14.26 -6.82
CA LYS A 59 -9.26 -13.80 -7.10
C LYS A 59 -10.17 -14.02 -5.90
N ASN A 60 -11.21 -13.18 -5.78
CA ASN A 60 -12.24 -13.26 -4.74
C ASN A 60 -11.71 -13.20 -3.30
N LYS A 61 -10.53 -12.60 -3.11
CA LYS A 61 -9.94 -12.33 -1.80
C LYS A 61 -9.70 -10.84 -1.66
N ILE A 62 -9.94 -10.35 -0.45
CA ILE A 62 -9.61 -8.98 -0.06
C ILE A 62 -8.27 -9.05 0.68
N TYR A 63 -7.40 -8.12 0.36
CA TYR A 63 -6.11 -7.95 1.00
C TYR A 63 -6.07 -6.61 1.71
N ARG A 64 -5.40 -6.59 2.86
CA ARG A 64 -4.99 -5.37 3.53
C ARG A 64 -3.53 -5.10 3.18
N LEU A 65 -3.20 -3.84 2.95
CA LEU A 65 -1.87 -3.34 2.64
C LEU A 65 -1.53 -2.14 3.51
N VAL A 66 -0.30 -2.13 4.02
CA VAL A 66 0.33 -0.96 4.63
C VAL A 66 1.71 -0.74 4.03
N MET A 67 2.04 0.51 3.77
CA MET A 67 3.35 0.93 3.29
C MET A 67 4.16 1.48 4.46
N LEU A 68 5.47 1.31 4.42
CA LEU A 68 6.41 2.03 5.29
C LEU A 68 7.68 2.39 4.52
N ALA A 69 8.32 3.48 4.94
CA ALA A 69 9.69 3.80 4.56
C ALA A 69 10.66 3.15 5.55
N TYR A 70 11.88 2.85 5.14
CA TYR A 70 12.94 2.40 6.04
C TYR A 70 14.26 3.13 5.75
N ASN A 71 15.08 3.29 6.78
CA ASN A 71 16.42 3.86 6.71
C ASN A 71 17.41 2.97 7.48
N LYS A 72 18.62 3.48 7.76
CA LYS A 72 19.64 2.74 8.52
C LYS A 72 19.21 2.43 9.96
N GLY A 73 18.37 3.29 10.56
CA GLY A 73 17.85 3.13 11.91
C GLY A 73 16.70 2.11 12.03
N GLY A 74 16.06 1.77 10.91
CA GLY A 74 15.03 0.73 10.86
C GLY A 74 13.82 1.10 10.01
N ASN A 75 12.68 0.51 10.33
CA ASN A 75 11.41 0.77 9.66
C ASN A 75 10.71 1.96 10.32
N GLY A 76 10.31 2.95 9.51
CA GLY A 76 9.51 4.09 9.95
C GLY A 76 8.03 3.74 10.17
N ASN A 77 7.22 4.79 10.35
CA ASN A 77 5.80 4.67 10.60
C ASN A 77 5.06 3.98 9.44
N LYS A 78 4.04 3.19 9.80
CA LYS A 78 3.15 2.55 8.83
C LYS A 78 2.13 3.56 8.31
N SER A 79 1.80 3.43 7.03
CA SER A 79 0.69 4.15 6.42
C SER A 79 -0.65 3.75 7.01
N MET A 80 -1.69 4.50 6.64
CA MET A 80 -3.07 4.01 6.77
C MET A 80 -3.27 2.69 6.02
N ASN A 81 -4.23 1.90 6.47
CA ASN A 81 -4.61 0.66 5.81
C ASN A 81 -5.26 0.94 4.46
N VAL A 82 -4.78 0.26 3.42
CA VAL A 82 -5.41 0.22 2.10
C VAL A 82 -5.96 -1.18 1.89
N PHE A 83 -7.21 -1.27 1.44
CA PHE A 83 -7.82 -2.55 1.09
C PHE A 83 -7.88 -2.68 -0.43
N PHE A 84 -7.61 -3.88 -0.94
CA PHE A 84 -7.65 -4.12 -2.37
C PHE A 84 -8.04 -5.57 -2.69
N THR A 85 -8.49 -5.78 -3.91
CA THR A 85 -8.66 -7.09 -4.53
C THR A 85 -7.91 -7.10 -5.86
N LEU A 86 -7.92 -8.22 -6.56
CA LEU A 86 -7.44 -8.25 -7.95
C LEU A 86 -8.21 -7.26 -8.87
N GLY A 87 -9.46 -6.91 -8.51
CA GLY A 87 -10.27 -5.95 -9.24
C GLY A 87 -9.90 -4.48 -9.01
N GLY A 88 -9.07 -4.18 -8.01
CA GLY A 88 -8.67 -2.81 -7.67
C GLY A 88 -8.79 -2.49 -6.18
N GLN A 89 -8.62 -1.21 -5.87
CA GLN A 89 -8.72 -0.70 -4.50
C GLN A 89 -10.18 -0.73 -4.01
N VAL A 90 -10.36 -1.13 -2.76
CA VAL A 90 -11.65 -1.10 -2.06
C VAL A 90 -11.64 0.10 -1.12
N VAL A 91 -12.54 1.05 -1.35
CA VAL A 91 -12.70 2.21 -0.46
C VAL A 91 -13.84 1.93 0.49
N TYR A 92 -13.53 1.88 1.79
CA TYR A 92 -14.49 1.70 2.87
C TYR A 92 -14.64 3.01 3.63
N ASN A 93 -15.89 3.47 3.80
CA ASN A 93 -16.20 4.63 4.62
C ASN A 93 -16.80 4.19 5.97
N PRO A 94 -16.04 4.23 7.09
CA PRO A 94 -16.51 3.72 8.38
C PRO A 94 -17.82 4.33 8.93
N PRO A 95 -18.14 5.63 8.74
CA PRO A 95 -19.39 6.22 9.22
C PRO A 95 -20.63 5.74 8.47
N THR A 96 -20.52 5.38 7.19
CA THR A 96 -21.68 5.03 6.35
C THR A 96 -21.71 3.56 5.94
N THR A 97 -20.67 2.78 6.25
CA THR A 97 -20.48 1.38 5.81
C THR A 97 -20.53 1.22 4.28
N GLU A 98 -20.37 2.30 3.52
CA GLU A 98 -20.33 2.24 2.07
C GLU A 98 -19.04 1.55 1.60
N ILE A 99 -19.22 0.55 0.73
CA ILE A 99 -18.14 -0.08 -0.03
C ILE A 99 -18.20 0.47 -1.44
N ARG A 100 -17.26 1.35 -1.79
CA ARG A 100 -17.14 1.87 -3.16
C ARG A 100 -16.08 1.06 -3.89
N ASN A 101 -16.50 0.40 -4.96
CA ASN A 101 -15.58 -0.16 -5.94
C ASN A 101 -15.06 1.01 -6.79
N THR A 102 -13.86 1.50 -6.50
CA THR A 102 -13.20 2.49 -7.38
C THR A 102 -12.62 1.77 -8.59
N ALA A 103 -13.50 1.31 -9.48
CA ALA A 103 -13.13 1.12 -10.87
C ALA A 103 -12.63 2.48 -11.38
N MET A 104 -11.37 2.53 -11.85
CA MET A 104 -10.65 3.75 -12.24
C MET A 104 -11.55 4.73 -13.04
N ILE A 105 -12.05 5.78 -12.40
CA ILE A 105 -12.42 7.01 -13.11
C ILE A 105 -11.14 7.83 -13.19
N HIS A 106 -10.62 7.91 -14.40
CA HIS A 106 -9.37 8.58 -14.73
C HIS A 106 -9.52 10.09 -14.51
N ARG A 107 -9.05 10.61 -13.38
CA ARG A 107 -8.51 11.97 -13.17
C ARG A 107 -7.75 12.02 -11.84
N GLY A 108 -6.47 11.67 -11.89
CA GLY A 108 -5.46 12.22 -10.97
C GLY A 108 -5.51 11.86 -9.48
N THR A 109 -6.13 10.77 -9.04
CA THR A 109 -6.10 10.42 -7.60
C THR A 109 -4.78 9.74 -7.22
N SER A 110 -3.79 10.56 -6.87
CA SER A 110 -2.63 10.11 -6.06
C SER A 110 -3.12 9.53 -4.73
N LEU A 111 -2.59 8.39 -4.30
CA LEU A 111 -2.70 7.97 -2.90
C LEU A 111 -2.00 9.03 -2.04
N TYR A 112 -2.76 9.71 -1.19
CA TYR A 112 -2.22 10.59 -0.16
C TYR A 112 -1.79 9.74 1.03
N LEU A 113 -0.48 9.56 1.19
CA LEU A 113 0.10 9.14 2.46
C LEU A 113 0.44 10.43 3.21
N LEU A 114 -0.39 10.80 4.19
CA LEU A 114 -0.01 11.78 5.20
C LEU A 114 0.88 11.05 6.22
N SER A 115 2.15 11.44 6.30
CA SER A 115 2.91 11.25 7.53
C SER A 115 2.50 12.38 8.46
N VAL A 116 1.90 12.05 9.60
CA VAL A 116 1.67 13.02 10.68
C VAL A 116 3.01 13.28 11.37
N MET A 117 3.22 14.55 11.72
CA MET A 117 4.33 15.11 12.50
C MET A 117 4.58 14.38 13.81
#